data_AF-A0A7X9WNP2-F1
#
_entry.id   AF-A0A7X9WNP2-F1
#
_cell.length_a   1.000
_cell.length_b   1.000
_cell.length_c   1.000
_cell.angle_alpha   90.00
_cell.angle_beta   90.00
_cell.angle_gamma   90.00
#
_symmetry.space_group_name_H-M   'P 1'
#
loop_
_entity.id
_entity.type
_entity.pdbx_description
1 polymer ?
#
loop_
_entity_poly.entity_id
_entity_poly.type
_entity_poly.pdbx_seq_one_letter_code
_entity_poly.pdbx_strand_id
1 'polypeptide(L)'
;MGEMTPAELSRDADRAAAAGDIGRARALLEQLVAAEPETIDHWMKLAAMRRAGGDLPAALDAVHRALALSSLDFMALLMRASLLERLDDAEAGEAYGRALAQRPEGALAPQILAALAHGKTRYDAHIAANEAKLARAMGDAEAGASDEEAKRIARFRSNALRLTKVFHSKPTHFHFPGLVEREFHDRGAFPWLAELEAATDTIASELDAVMAAERAELVPYIQYPEHEPLQQWRPLNHSRDWTAIHLWQNGRTIRANARHCPQTMALLERLPQPRIAGCSPNAMFSLLAPETSIPPHTGVANTRLVCHLPLIVPEGCWFRVGAETREWKRGEAFVFDDTIEHEAANPSKALRVVFIIDVVHPGLSRAEQAAVKALMEAQTGSGVGGL
;
A
#
# COMPACT_ATOMS: atom_id res chain seq x y z
N MET A 1 -7.69 60.14 22.23
CA MET A 1 -6.76 59.00 22.15
C MET A 1 -6.91 58.41 20.76
N GLY A 2 -5.84 58.40 19.96
CA GLY A 2 -5.90 57.84 18.60
C GLY A 2 -6.20 56.34 18.66
N GLU A 3 -7.04 55.85 17.75
CA GLU A 3 -7.24 54.41 17.56
C GLU A 3 -5.89 53.78 17.19
N MET A 4 -5.51 52.72 17.91
CA MET A 4 -4.30 51.96 17.62
C MET A 4 -4.47 51.25 16.28
N THR A 5 -3.44 51.29 15.45
CA THR A 5 -3.40 50.53 14.20
C THR A 5 -3.34 49.02 14.48
N PRO A 6 -3.78 48.14 13.56
CA PRO A 6 -3.67 46.69 13.73
C PRO A 6 -2.25 46.20 14.03
N ALA A 7 -1.23 46.82 13.41
CA ALA A 7 0.17 46.53 13.68
C ALA A 7 0.61 46.93 15.11
N GLU A 8 0.07 48.02 15.67
CA GLU A 8 0.29 48.40 17.06
C GLU A 8 -0.41 47.44 18.02
N LEU A 9 -1.66 47.08 17.74
CA LEU A 9 -2.41 46.09 18.52
C LEU A 9 -1.67 44.74 18.58
N SER A 10 -1.17 44.26 17.45
CA SER A 10 -0.43 42.98 17.36
C SER A 10 0.88 43.02 18.17
N ARG A 11 1.70 44.07 18.01
CA ARG A 11 2.95 44.23 18.79
C ARG A 11 2.69 44.35 20.29
N ASP A 12 1.66 45.10 20.67
CA ASP A 12 1.32 45.31 22.08
C ASP A 12 0.75 44.04 22.72
N ALA A 13 -0.02 43.26 21.96
CA ALA A 13 -0.49 41.94 22.38
C ALA A 13 0.67 40.98 22.62
N ASP A 14 1.65 40.94 21.71
CA ASP A 14 2.84 40.10 21.85
C ASP A 14 3.68 40.50 23.07
N ARG A 15 3.84 41.80 23.33
CA ARG A 15 4.52 42.30 24.55
C ARG A 15 3.77 41.92 25.82
N ALA A 16 2.45 42.07 25.84
CA ALA A 16 1.63 41.70 26.99
C ALA A 16 1.70 40.19 27.27
N ALA A 17 1.65 39.36 26.21
CA ALA A 17 1.79 37.91 26.32
C ALA A 17 3.18 37.51 26.86
N ALA A 18 4.25 38.13 26.36
CA ALA A 18 5.61 37.89 26.84
C ALA A 18 5.81 38.31 28.31
N ALA A 19 5.08 39.32 28.77
CA ALA A 19 5.06 39.75 30.17
C ALA A 19 4.15 38.89 31.08
N GLY A 20 3.42 37.91 30.52
CA GLY A 20 2.47 37.09 31.26
C GLY A 20 1.12 37.76 31.56
N ASP A 21 0.85 38.95 30.99
CA ASP A 21 -0.43 39.64 31.13
C ASP A 21 -1.44 39.11 30.11
N ILE A 22 -1.97 37.92 30.43
CA ILE A 22 -2.93 37.20 29.58
C ILE A 22 -4.21 38.03 29.36
N GLY A 23 -4.66 38.76 30.37
CA GLY A 23 -5.88 39.59 30.29
C GLY A 23 -5.72 40.72 29.28
N ARG A 24 -4.60 41.45 29.34
CA ARG A 24 -4.32 42.53 28.39
C ARG A 24 -4.07 42.00 26.98
N ALA A 25 -3.28 40.94 26.84
CA ALA A 25 -3.01 40.32 25.55
C ALA A 25 -4.30 39.87 24.86
N ARG A 26 -5.21 39.19 25.60
CA ARG A 26 -6.53 38.79 25.08
C ARG A 26 -7.35 39.97 24.59
N ALA A 27 -7.47 41.03 25.39
CA ALA A 27 -8.28 42.20 25.03
C ALA A 27 -7.76 42.93 23.78
N LEU A 28 -6.44 42.95 23.57
CA LEU A 28 -5.83 43.50 22.36
C LEU A 28 -6.08 42.61 21.14
N LEU A 29 -5.99 41.28 21.30
CA LEU A 29 -6.26 40.32 20.23
C LEU A 29 -7.75 40.28 19.83
N GLU A 30 -8.67 40.54 20.75
CA GLU A 30 -10.10 40.67 20.44
C GLU A 30 -10.41 41.90 19.59
N GLN A 31 -9.70 43.01 19.80
CA GLN A 31 -9.78 44.17 18.90
C GLN A 31 -9.16 43.84 17.53
N LEU A 32 -8.05 43.11 17.54
CA LEU A 32 -7.33 42.76 16.32
C LEU A 32 -8.13 41.83 15.40
N VAL A 33 -8.76 40.77 15.93
CA VAL A 33 -9.62 39.88 15.14
C VAL A 33 -10.93 40.55 14.70
N ALA A 34 -11.39 41.61 15.40
CA ALA A 34 -12.53 42.40 14.97
C ALA A 34 -12.17 43.34 13.80
N ALA A 35 -10.95 43.89 13.81
CA ALA A 35 -10.44 44.73 12.73
C ALA A 35 -10.04 43.91 11.49
N GLU A 36 -9.43 42.74 11.70
CA GLU A 36 -8.87 41.90 10.64
C GLU A 36 -9.32 40.42 10.81
N PRO A 37 -10.60 40.11 10.57
CA PRO A 37 -11.18 38.79 10.83
C PRO A 37 -10.66 37.69 9.89
N GLU A 38 -10.03 38.04 8.77
CA GLU A 38 -9.52 37.10 7.77
C GLU A 38 -8.08 36.64 8.04
N THR A 39 -7.46 37.08 9.15
CA THR A 39 -6.07 36.75 9.48
C THR A 39 -5.99 35.58 10.46
N ILE A 40 -5.51 34.43 9.98
CA ILE A 40 -5.40 33.21 10.78
C ILE A 40 -4.53 33.38 12.04
N ASP A 41 -3.39 34.06 11.91
CA ASP A 41 -2.44 34.26 13.02
C ASP A 41 -3.08 34.99 14.20
N HIS A 42 -4.00 35.93 13.94
CA HIS A 42 -4.70 36.68 14.98
C HIS A 42 -5.66 35.77 15.77
N TRP A 43 -6.40 34.91 15.07
CA TRP A 43 -7.25 33.90 15.71
C TRP A 43 -6.44 32.87 16.51
N MET A 44 -5.29 32.44 15.97
CA MET A 44 -4.41 31.49 16.67
C MET A 44 -3.78 32.08 17.93
N LYS A 45 -3.33 33.34 17.88
CA LYS A 45 -2.85 34.08 19.06
C LYS A 45 -3.96 34.25 20.09
N LEU A 46 -5.19 34.61 19.66
CA LEU A 46 -6.33 34.76 20.56
C LEU A 46 -6.69 33.43 21.23
N ALA A 47 -6.72 32.33 20.47
CA ALA A 47 -6.96 31.00 20.99
C ALA A 47 -5.91 30.61 22.06
N ALA A 48 -4.63 30.91 21.81
CA ALA A 48 -3.56 30.66 22.78
C ALA A 48 -3.77 31.45 24.08
N MET A 49 -4.17 32.73 24.02
CA MET A 49 -4.43 33.53 25.22
C MET A 49 -5.68 33.07 25.97
N ARG A 50 -6.75 32.71 25.27
CA ARG A 50 -7.97 32.14 25.89
C ARG A 50 -7.67 30.81 26.58
N ARG A 51 -6.88 29.96 25.93
CA ARG A 51 -6.39 28.70 26.51
C ARG A 51 -5.54 28.93 27.77
N ALA A 52 -4.64 29.92 27.75
CA ALA A 52 -3.80 30.27 28.89
C ALA A 52 -4.63 30.85 30.06
N GLY A 53 -5.70 31.59 29.74
CA GLY A 53 -6.66 32.12 30.73
C GLY A 53 -7.66 31.09 31.27
N GLY A 54 -7.63 29.84 30.79
CA GLY A 54 -8.51 28.76 31.25
C GLY A 54 -9.87 28.68 30.54
N ASP A 55 -10.17 29.59 29.61
CA ASP A 55 -11.42 29.60 28.85
C ASP A 55 -11.28 28.70 27.60
N LEU A 56 -11.40 27.39 27.84
CA LEU A 56 -11.23 26.38 26.79
C LEU A 56 -12.31 26.43 25.70
N PRO A 57 -13.61 26.62 26.02
CA PRO A 57 -14.63 26.78 24.99
C PRO A 57 -14.36 27.98 24.07
N ALA A 58 -14.06 29.15 24.63
CA ALA A 58 -13.78 30.33 23.80
C ALA A 58 -12.47 30.21 23.01
N ALA A 59 -11.49 29.46 23.53
CA ALA A 59 -10.29 29.11 22.79
C ALA A 59 -10.61 28.20 21.59
N LEU A 60 -11.46 27.19 21.79
CA LEU A 60 -11.89 26.28 20.74
C LEU A 60 -12.66 27.03 19.64
N ASP A 61 -13.55 27.95 20.01
CA ASP A 61 -14.26 28.82 19.05
C ASP A 61 -13.28 29.66 18.21
N ALA A 62 -12.24 30.23 18.83
CA ALA A 62 -11.22 30.98 18.11
C ALA A 62 -10.43 30.08 17.13
N VAL A 63 -10.10 28.84 17.53
CA VAL A 63 -9.48 27.87 16.61
C VAL A 63 -10.44 27.47 15.47
N HIS A 64 -11.74 27.32 15.74
CA HIS A 64 -12.72 27.06 14.68
C HIS A 64 -12.80 28.20 13.66
N ARG A 65 -12.67 29.46 14.11
CA ARG A 65 -12.55 30.61 13.19
C ARG A 65 -11.27 30.55 12.36
N ALA A 66 -10.12 30.21 12.95
CA ALA A 66 -8.88 29.99 12.21
C ALA A 66 -9.03 28.88 11.15
N LEU A 67 -9.64 27.75 11.52
CA LEU A 67 -9.88 26.62 10.60
C LEU A 67 -10.91 26.91 9.52
N ALA A 68 -11.82 27.87 9.74
CA ALA A 68 -12.73 28.34 8.69
C ALA A 68 -11.99 29.09 7.57
N LEU A 69 -10.87 29.75 7.90
CA LEU A 69 -10.01 30.45 6.95
C LEU A 69 -9.00 29.49 6.28
N SER A 70 -8.44 28.57 7.05
CA SER A 70 -7.51 27.54 6.57
C SER A 70 -7.82 26.20 7.22
N SER A 71 -8.62 25.38 6.53
CA SER A 71 -9.15 24.13 7.07
C SER A 71 -8.12 23.03 7.29
N LEU A 72 -6.95 23.16 6.66
CA LEU A 72 -5.83 22.21 6.75
C LEU A 72 -4.63 22.78 7.53
N ASP A 73 -4.78 23.92 8.20
CA ASP A 73 -3.69 24.46 9.02
C ASP A 73 -3.31 23.50 10.14
N PHE A 74 -2.06 23.02 10.08
CA PHE A 74 -1.54 22.00 10.98
C PHE A 74 -1.59 22.43 12.46
N MET A 75 -1.20 23.68 12.76
CA MET A 75 -1.13 24.17 14.13
C MET A 75 -2.52 24.41 14.73
N ALA A 76 -3.46 24.89 13.91
CA ALA A 76 -4.86 25.03 14.30
C ALA A 76 -5.51 23.66 14.55
N LEU A 77 -5.29 22.67 13.67
CA LEU A 77 -5.80 21.31 13.85
C LEU A 77 -5.24 20.66 15.13
N LEU A 78 -3.95 20.81 15.39
CA LEU A 78 -3.31 20.27 16.60
C LEU A 78 -3.84 20.96 17.87
N MET A 79 -4.02 22.28 17.85
CA MET A 79 -4.59 23.01 18.98
C MET A 79 -6.07 22.62 19.22
N ARG A 80 -6.86 22.46 18.16
CA ARG A 80 -8.26 21.97 18.24
C ARG A 80 -8.31 20.62 18.95
N ALA A 81 -7.49 19.67 18.53
CA ALA A 81 -7.45 18.33 19.13
C ALA A 81 -7.09 18.37 20.62
N SER A 82 -6.09 19.17 20.98
CA SER A 82 -5.68 19.36 22.38
C SER A 82 -6.76 20.04 23.24
N LEU A 83 -7.52 20.98 22.68
CA LEU A 83 -8.63 21.63 23.38
C LEU A 83 -9.82 20.68 23.60
N LEU A 84 -10.21 19.93 22.56
CA LEU A 84 -11.25 18.91 22.65
C LEU A 84 -10.89 17.85 23.71
N GLU A 85 -9.63 17.41 23.75
CA GLU A 85 -9.17 16.48 24.78
C GLU A 85 -9.31 17.04 26.20
N ARG A 86 -8.93 18.30 26.42
CA ARG A 86 -9.05 18.94 27.75
C ARG A 86 -10.51 19.18 28.16
N LEU A 87 -11.41 19.21 27.19
CA LEU A 87 -12.86 19.31 27.39
C LEU A 87 -13.53 17.93 27.55
N ASP A 88 -12.75 16.83 27.52
CA ASP A 88 -13.24 15.44 27.52
C ASP A 88 -14.23 15.15 26.37
N ASP A 89 -14.01 15.78 25.23
CA ASP A 89 -14.84 15.60 24.04
C ASP A 89 -14.45 14.30 23.29
N ALA A 90 -15.46 13.52 22.90
CA ALA A 90 -15.27 12.24 22.20
C ALA A 90 -14.60 12.40 20.82
N GLU A 91 -14.68 13.57 20.19
CA GLU A 91 -14.04 13.86 18.90
C GLU A 91 -12.52 14.06 19.01
N ALA A 92 -11.96 14.19 20.22
CA ALA A 92 -10.55 14.51 20.42
C ALA A 92 -9.60 13.56 19.67
N GLY A 93 -9.90 12.25 19.71
CA GLY A 93 -9.11 11.24 19.02
C GLY A 93 -9.10 11.43 17.50
N GLU A 94 -10.26 11.63 16.89
CA GLU A 94 -10.37 11.89 15.45
C GLU A 94 -9.71 13.22 15.06
N ALA A 95 -9.86 14.26 15.90
CA ALA A 95 -9.22 15.55 15.67
C ALA A 95 -7.69 15.44 15.64
N TYR A 96 -7.08 14.61 16.50
CA TYR A 96 -5.65 14.32 16.43
C TYR A 96 -5.29 13.59 15.12
N GLY A 97 -6.10 12.64 14.67
CA GLY A 97 -5.91 11.97 13.38
C GLY A 97 -5.85 12.96 12.20
N ARG A 98 -6.75 13.96 12.19
CA ARG A 98 -6.75 15.02 11.17
C ARG A 98 -5.49 15.89 11.24
N ALA A 99 -5.03 16.25 12.43
CA ALA A 99 -3.80 17.02 12.62
C ALA A 99 -2.55 16.22 12.16
N LEU A 100 -2.47 14.93 12.50
CA LEU A 100 -1.37 14.05 12.09
C LEU A 100 -1.28 13.91 10.57
N ALA A 101 -2.42 13.86 9.88
CA ALA A 101 -2.49 13.79 8.41
C ALA A 101 -1.96 15.06 7.71
N GLN A 102 -1.92 16.20 8.41
CA GLN A 102 -1.40 17.49 7.90
C GLN A 102 -0.01 17.81 8.44
N ARG A 103 0.71 16.84 9.03
CA ARG A 103 2.06 17.07 9.56
C ARG A 103 2.98 17.57 8.44
N PRO A 104 3.64 18.73 8.60
CA PRO A 104 4.55 19.25 7.59
C PRO A 104 5.81 18.40 7.48
N GLU A 105 6.40 18.40 6.29
CA GLU A 105 7.71 17.80 6.04
C GLU A 105 8.82 18.64 6.69
N GLY A 106 9.80 17.99 7.32
CA GLY A 106 10.97 18.66 7.90
C GLY A 106 11.04 18.61 9.44
N ALA A 107 12.01 19.38 9.98
CA ALA A 107 12.28 19.43 11.40
C ALA A 107 11.22 20.24 12.14
N LEU A 108 10.69 19.67 13.23
CA LEU A 108 9.72 20.32 14.12
C LEU A 108 10.34 20.56 15.49
N ALA A 109 9.88 21.60 16.18
CA ALA A 109 10.34 21.89 17.52
C ALA A 109 10.00 20.74 18.50
N PRO A 110 10.82 20.45 19.53
CA PRO A 110 10.62 19.32 20.44
C PRO A 110 9.24 19.26 21.10
N GLN A 111 8.66 20.42 21.45
CA GLN A 111 7.33 20.51 22.03
C GLN A 111 6.22 20.07 21.06
N ILE A 112 6.38 20.33 19.76
CA ILE A 112 5.44 19.89 18.72
C ILE A 112 5.59 18.38 18.53
N LEU A 113 6.82 17.86 18.51
CA LEU A 113 7.06 16.42 18.43
C LEU A 113 6.43 15.67 19.61
N ALA A 114 6.54 16.20 20.83
CA ALA A 114 5.90 15.63 22.01
C ALA A 114 4.35 15.65 21.89
N ALA A 115 3.78 16.76 21.41
CA ALA A 115 2.34 16.87 21.16
C ALA A 115 1.86 15.90 20.06
N LEU A 116 2.68 15.66 19.03
CA LEU A 116 2.38 14.68 17.98
C LEU A 116 2.47 13.25 18.50
N ALA A 117 3.46 12.93 19.33
CA ALA A 117 3.56 11.60 19.95
C ALA A 117 2.34 11.32 20.83
N HIS A 118 1.94 12.29 21.67
CA HIS A 118 0.71 12.21 22.47
C HIS A 118 -0.54 12.08 21.59
N GLY A 119 -0.66 12.94 20.58
CA GLY A 119 -1.77 12.91 19.62
C GLY A 119 -1.86 11.56 18.90
N LYS A 120 -0.73 10.97 18.52
CA LYS A 120 -0.67 9.62 17.94
C LYS A 120 -1.23 8.58 18.91
N THR A 121 -0.79 8.58 20.18
CA THR A 121 -1.33 7.66 21.19
C THR A 121 -2.85 7.81 21.35
N ARG A 122 -3.37 9.04 21.37
CA ARG A 122 -4.81 9.29 21.49
C ARG A 122 -5.59 8.87 20.24
N TYR A 123 -5.04 9.11 19.05
CA TYR A 123 -5.62 8.64 17.81
C TYR A 123 -5.61 7.11 17.70
N ASP A 124 -4.50 6.45 18.04
CA ASP A 124 -4.39 4.98 18.05
C ASP A 124 -5.43 4.37 19.02
N ALA A 125 -5.60 4.95 20.22
CA ALA A 125 -6.60 4.50 21.19
C ALA A 125 -8.05 4.70 20.67
N HIS A 126 -8.31 5.82 19.99
CA HIS A 126 -9.61 6.07 19.35
C HIS A 126 -9.91 5.06 18.25
N ILE A 127 -8.94 4.76 17.40
CA ILE A 127 -9.05 3.72 16.37
C ILE A 127 -9.32 2.36 17.01
N ALA A 128 -8.57 1.96 18.03
CA ALA A 128 -8.76 0.68 18.71
C ALA A 128 -10.14 0.56 19.36
N ALA A 129 -10.64 1.64 19.97
CA ALA A 129 -11.99 1.69 20.54
C ALA A 129 -13.08 1.52 19.47
N ASN A 130 -12.93 2.21 18.33
CA ASN A 130 -13.84 2.08 17.19
C ASN A 130 -13.76 0.68 16.56
N GLU A 131 -12.57 0.12 16.41
CA GLU A 131 -12.38 -1.25 15.94
C GLU A 131 -13.09 -2.24 16.84
N ALA A 132 -12.88 -2.17 18.15
CA ALA A 132 -13.54 -3.03 19.12
C ALA A 132 -15.07 -2.88 19.09
N LYS A 133 -15.57 -1.64 18.91
CA LYS A 133 -17.01 -1.38 18.74
C LYS A 133 -17.56 -2.06 17.48
N LEU A 134 -16.88 -1.91 16.34
CA LEU A 134 -17.29 -2.51 15.08
C LEU A 134 -17.20 -4.05 15.13
N ALA A 135 -16.10 -4.59 15.66
CA ALA A 135 -15.92 -6.04 15.82
C ALA A 135 -17.04 -6.65 16.68
N ARG A 136 -17.42 -6.02 17.79
CA ARG A 136 -18.57 -6.47 18.60
C ARG A 136 -19.89 -6.42 17.84
N ALA A 137 -20.12 -5.36 17.06
CA ALA A 137 -21.34 -5.23 16.27
C ALA A 137 -21.44 -6.26 15.13
N MET A 138 -20.29 -6.77 14.66
CA MET A 138 -20.19 -7.73 13.56
C MET A 138 -20.04 -9.19 14.04
N GLY A 139 -19.88 -9.42 15.35
CA GLY A 139 -19.50 -10.73 15.91
C GLY A 139 -20.40 -11.90 15.51
N ASP A 140 -21.72 -11.70 15.52
CA ASP A 140 -22.67 -12.77 15.13
C ASP A 140 -22.55 -13.15 13.65
N ALA A 141 -22.27 -12.18 12.78
CA ALA A 141 -22.05 -12.43 11.35
C ALA A 141 -20.69 -13.11 11.10
N GLU A 142 -19.67 -12.75 11.88
CA GLU A 142 -18.33 -13.37 11.79
C GLU A 142 -18.31 -14.81 12.32
N ALA A 143 -19.14 -15.14 13.31
CA ALA A 143 -19.19 -16.49 13.90
C ALA A 143 -19.59 -17.59 12.90
N GLY A 144 -20.34 -17.25 11.85
CA GLY A 144 -20.74 -18.16 10.77
C GLY A 144 -19.85 -18.10 9.52
N ALA A 145 -18.84 -17.23 9.50
CA ALA A 145 -18.00 -16.99 8.33
C ALA A 145 -16.94 -18.08 8.17
N SER A 146 -16.67 -18.49 6.93
CA SER A 146 -15.44 -19.21 6.59
C SER A 146 -14.20 -18.34 6.79
N ASP A 147 -13.01 -18.95 6.86
CA ASP A 147 -11.74 -18.21 7.03
C ASP A 147 -11.54 -17.09 5.99
N GLU A 148 -11.93 -17.34 4.73
CA GLU A 148 -11.81 -16.35 3.65
C GLU A 148 -12.86 -15.22 3.78
N GLU A 149 -14.07 -15.54 4.23
CA GLU A 149 -15.08 -14.53 4.54
C GLU A 149 -14.65 -13.67 5.73
N ALA A 150 -14.14 -14.28 6.80
CA ALA A 150 -13.63 -13.58 7.98
C ALA A 150 -12.53 -12.58 7.61
N LYS A 151 -11.58 -12.95 6.73
CA LYS A 151 -10.56 -12.03 6.21
C LYS A 151 -11.16 -10.83 5.47
N ARG A 152 -12.15 -11.06 4.59
CA ARG A 152 -12.83 -9.97 3.86
C ARG A 152 -13.66 -9.08 4.79
N ILE A 153 -14.30 -9.66 5.79
CA ILE A 153 -15.05 -8.91 6.81
C ILE A 153 -14.10 -8.02 7.64
N ALA A 154 -12.94 -8.56 8.05
CA ALA A 154 -11.89 -7.78 8.71
C ALA A 154 -11.34 -6.66 7.80
N ARG A 155 -11.19 -6.92 6.49
CA ARG A 155 -10.82 -5.90 5.50
C ARG A 155 -11.89 -4.80 5.38
N PHE A 156 -13.17 -5.17 5.37
CA PHE A 156 -14.27 -4.21 5.36
C PHE A 156 -14.23 -3.30 6.59
N ARG A 157 -13.98 -3.86 7.78
CA ARG A 157 -13.82 -3.09 9.02
C ARG A 157 -12.63 -2.14 8.97
N SER A 158 -11.46 -2.61 8.56
CA SER A 158 -10.25 -1.75 8.45
C SER A 158 -10.40 -0.64 7.40
N ASN A 159 -11.08 -0.91 6.28
CA ASN A 159 -11.44 0.11 5.28
C ASN A 159 -12.40 1.16 5.86
N ALA A 160 -13.42 0.77 6.62
CA ALA A 160 -14.35 1.69 7.26
C ALA A 160 -13.64 2.63 8.25
N LEU A 161 -12.59 2.13 8.91
CA LEU A 161 -11.72 2.89 9.82
C LEU A 161 -10.59 3.65 9.09
N ARG A 162 -10.49 3.55 7.76
CA ARG A 162 -9.44 4.16 6.93
C ARG A 162 -8.02 3.73 7.33
N LEU A 163 -7.87 2.56 7.95
CA LEU A 163 -6.57 1.98 8.29
C LEU A 163 -5.89 1.38 7.07
N THR A 164 -6.69 1.01 6.07
CA THR A 164 -6.25 0.37 4.85
C THR A 164 -6.72 1.17 3.65
N LYS A 165 -5.82 1.36 2.69
CA LYS A 165 -6.11 1.99 1.41
C LYS A 165 -6.80 0.97 0.50
N VAL A 166 -7.76 1.43 -0.31
CA VAL A 166 -8.35 0.60 -1.36
C VAL A 166 -7.40 0.56 -2.56
N PHE A 167 -7.14 -0.64 -3.06
CA PHE A 167 -6.37 -0.87 -4.26
C PHE A 167 -7.27 -1.44 -5.35
N HIS A 168 -6.99 -1.04 -6.59
CA HIS A 168 -7.73 -1.46 -7.77
C HIS A 168 -6.79 -2.11 -8.76
N SER A 169 -7.35 -3.01 -9.57
CA SER A 169 -6.68 -3.54 -10.76
C SER A 169 -6.34 -2.38 -11.70
N LYS A 170 -5.07 -2.32 -12.12
CA LYS A 170 -4.52 -1.31 -13.04
C LYS A 170 -3.59 -2.01 -14.05
N PRO A 171 -4.14 -2.86 -14.94
CA PRO A 171 -3.35 -3.49 -15.98
C PRO A 171 -2.72 -2.44 -16.89
N THR A 172 -1.49 -2.69 -17.33
CA THR A 172 -0.76 -1.73 -18.17
C THR A 172 -1.21 -1.75 -19.63
N HIS A 173 -1.73 -2.87 -20.15
CA HIS A 173 -2.05 -3.02 -21.57
C HIS A 173 -3.46 -3.56 -21.84
N PHE A 174 -3.86 -4.65 -21.19
CA PHE A 174 -5.11 -5.34 -21.50
C PHE A 174 -6.05 -5.36 -20.29
N HIS A 175 -7.20 -4.73 -20.45
CA HIS A 175 -8.22 -4.67 -19.41
C HIS A 175 -9.52 -5.32 -19.89
N PHE A 176 -9.85 -6.45 -19.27
CA PHE A 176 -11.14 -7.13 -19.46
C PHE A 176 -12.12 -6.69 -18.37
N PRO A 177 -13.31 -6.19 -18.74
CA PRO A 177 -14.25 -5.63 -17.77
C PRO A 177 -14.98 -6.71 -16.96
N GLY A 178 -15.40 -6.36 -15.74
CA GLY A 178 -16.30 -7.19 -14.93
C GLY A 178 -15.67 -8.39 -14.24
N LEU A 179 -14.34 -8.56 -14.34
CA LEU A 179 -13.61 -9.53 -13.53
C LEU A 179 -13.54 -9.08 -12.07
N VAL A 180 -13.52 -10.05 -11.17
CA VAL A 180 -13.46 -9.78 -9.73
C VAL A 180 -12.02 -9.43 -9.35
N GLU A 181 -11.81 -8.21 -8.88
CA GLU A 181 -10.54 -7.76 -8.32
C GLU A 181 -10.36 -8.34 -6.91
N ARG A 182 -9.28 -9.11 -6.69
CA ARG A 182 -8.87 -9.59 -5.36
C ARG A 182 -7.36 -9.56 -5.25
N GLU A 183 -6.84 -9.03 -4.14
CA GLU A 183 -5.40 -9.03 -3.90
C GLU A 183 -4.86 -10.45 -3.88
N PHE A 184 -5.44 -11.33 -3.06
CA PHE A 184 -5.16 -12.76 -3.09
C PHE A 184 -6.47 -13.51 -3.30
N HIS A 185 -6.49 -14.43 -4.26
CA HIS A 185 -7.71 -15.18 -4.56
C HIS A 185 -7.88 -16.39 -3.62
N ASP A 186 -9.14 -16.72 -3.34
CA ASP A 186 -9.53 -17.83 -2.49
C ASP A 186 -9.00 -19.16 -3.05
N ARG A 187 -8.28 -19.92 -2.22
CA ARG A 187 -7.68 -21.21 -2.61
C ARG A 187 -8.70 -22.22 -3.14
N GLY A 188 -9.95 -22.14 -2.69
CA GLY A 188 -11.04 -23.02 -3.15
C GLY A 188 -11.32 -22.94 -4.66
N ALA A 189 -10.98 -21.82 -5.32
CA ALA A 189 -11.09 -21.70 -6.77
C ALA A 189 -9.94 -22.39 -7.53
N PHE A 190 -8.91 -22.86 -6.83
CA PHE A 190 -7.69 -23.43 -7.41
C PHE A 190 -7.31 -24.75 -6.72
N PRO A 191 -8.14 -25.81 -6.83
CA PRO A 191 -7.88 -27.09 -6.17
C PRO A 191 -6.55 -27.75 -6.61
N TRP A 192 -6.03 -27.40 -7.78
CA TRP A 192 -4.73 -27.85 -8.30
C TRP A 192 -3.53 -27.29 -7.51
N LEU A 193 -3.72 -26.29 -6.64
CA LEU A 193 -2.65 -25.80 -5.74
C LEU A 193 -2.09 -26.94 -4.89
N ALA A 194 -2.93 -27.85 -4.39
CA ALA A 194 -2.48 -28.97 -3.56
C ALA A 194 -1.48 -29.88 -4.30
N GLU A 195 -1.68 -30.07 -5.61
CA GLU A 195 -0.75 -30.85 -6.43
C GLU A 195 0.56 -30.10 -6.68
N LEU A 196 0.50 -28.79 -6.94
CA LEU A 196 1.68 -27.94 -7.09
C LEU A 196 2.52 -27.90 -5.80
N GLU A 197 1.86 -27.75 -4.66
CA GLU A 197 2.50 -27.73 -3.34
C GLU A 197 3.11 -29.10 -2.98
N ALA A 198 2.44 -30.21 -3.31
CA ALA A 198 3.00 -31.55 -3.13
C ALA A 198 4.26 -31.78 -3.98
N ALA A 199 4.41 -31.08 -5.10
CA ALA A 199 5.58 -31.15 -5.98
C ALA A 199 6.74 -30.22 -5.56
N THR A 200 6.63 -29.48 -4.44
CA THR A 200 7.62 -28.48 -4.01
C THR A 200 9.05 -29.02 -4.00
N ASP A 201 9.28 -30.19 -3.40
CA ASP A 201 10.63 -30.77 -3.28
C ASP A 201 11.19 -31.21 -4.63
N THR A 202 10.34 -31.76 -5.50
CA THR A 202 10.70 -32.08 -6.88
C THR A 202 11.11 -30.82 -7.64
N ILE A 203 10.30 -29.76 -7.57
CA ILE A 203 10.54 -28.49 -8.27
C ILE A 203 11.84 -27.85 -7.75
N ALA A 204 12.09 -27.88 -6.44
CA ALA A 204 13.32 -27.38 -5.84
C ALA A 204 14.57 -28.19 -6.26
N SER A 205 14.46 -29.52 -6.34
CA SER A 205 15.54 -30.37 -6.84
C SER A 205 15.86 -30.10 -8.32
N GLU A 206 14.84 -29.89 -9.15
CA GLU A 206 15.03 -29.54 -10.56
C GLU A 206 15.58 -28.11 -10.75
N LEU A 207 15.25 -27.17 -9.85
CA LEU A 207 15.92 -25.87 -9.77
C LEU A 207 17.42 -26.03 -9.52
N ASP A 208 17.83 -26.85 -8.55
CA ASP A 208 19.25 -27.10 -8.26
C ASP A 208 19.97 -27.70 -9.49
N ALA A 209 19.30 -28.61 -10.21
CA ALA A 209 19.83 -29.20 -11.44
C ALA A 209 20.05 -28.14 -12.55
N VAL A 210 19.09 -27.23 -12.77
CA VAL A 210 19.26 -26.12 -13.73
C VAL A 210 20.37 -25.18 -13.28
N MET A 211 20.37 -24.76 -12.02
CA MET A 211 21.38 -23.84 -11.47
C MET A 211 22.81 -24.40 -11.57
N ALA A 212 22.96 -25.72 -11.42
CA ALA A 212 24.25 -26.39 -11.59
C ALA A 212 24.68 -26.48 -13.06
N ALA A 213 23.74 -26.70 -13.98
CA ALA A 213 24.00 -26.80 -15.41
C ALA A 213 24.27 -25.42 -16.05
N GLU A 214 23.56 -24.39 -15.62
CA GLU A 214 23.51 -23.05 -16.20
C GLU A 214 24.42 -22.06 -15.45
N ARG A 215 25.62 -22.46 -15.02
CA ARG A 215 26.62 -21.54 -14.41
C ARG A 215 27.04 -20.36 -15.32
N ALA A 216 26.37 -20.11 -16.46
CA ALA A 216 26.69 -19.06 -17.43
C ALA A 216 25.52 -18.20 -17.99
N GLU A 217 24.22 -18.49 -17.79
CA GLU A 217 23.13 -17.69 -18.43
C GLU A 217 21.97 -17.31 -17.49
N LEU A 218 22.27 -16.65 -16.36
CA LEU A 218 21.24 -15.94 -15.60
C LEU A 218 20.85 -14.66 -16.36
N VAL A 219 19.59 -14.56 -16.76
CA VAL A 219 19.05 -13.39 -17.46
C VAL A 219 18.33 -12.46 -16.47
N PRO A 220 18.57 -11.14 -16.51
CA PRO A 220 17.82 -10.17 -15.71
C PRO A 220 16.30 -10.29 -15.93
N TYR A 221 15.52 -10.17 -14.86
CA TYR A 221 14.06 -10.29 -14.90
C TYR A 221 13.41 -9.15 -15.71
N ILE A 222 13.94 -7.93 -15.57
CA ILE A 222 13.49 -6.75 -16.32
C ILE A 222 14.57 -6.36 -17.32
N GLN A 223 14.18 -6.27 -18.59
CA GLN A 223 15.06 -5.91 -19.71
C GLN A 223 14.36 -4.94 -20.65
N TYR A 224 13.83 -3.85 -20.11
CA TYR A 224 13.27 -2.79 -20.94
C TYR A 224 14.40 -2.08 -21.70
N PRO A 225 14.20 -1.74 -23.00
CA PRO A 225 15.10 -0.88 -23.75
C PRO A 225 15.33 0.46 -23.03
N GLU A 226 16.54 1.03 -23.15
CA GLU A 226 16.90 2.29 -22.45
C GLU A 226 15.99 3.49 -22.79
N HIS A 227 15.31 3.44 -23.93
CA HIS A 227 14.42 4.51 -24.41
C HIS A 227 13.00 4.43 -23.84
N GLU A 228 12.66 3.38 -23.10
CA GLU A 228 11.37 3.28 -22.39
C GLU A 228 11.38 4.09 -21.08
N PRO A 229 10.21 4.53 -20.57
CA PRO A 229 10.12 5.25 -19.30
C PRO A 229 10.45 4.34 -18.10
N LEU A 230 11.74 4.17 -17.82
CA LEU A 230 12.27 3.25 -16.79
C LEU A 230 12.13 3.74 -15.33
N GLN A 231 11.44 4.85 -15.04
CA GLN A 231 11.61 5.60 -13.78
C GLN A 231 11.67 4.73 -12.50
N GLN A 232 10.69 3.84 -12.30
CA GLN A 232 10.65 2.94 -11.14
C GLN A 232 11.55 1.70 -11.26
N TRP A 233 11.88 1.31 -12.49
CA TRP A 233 12.62 0.09 -12.80
C TRP A 233 14.13 0.29 -12.95
N ARG A 234 14.60 1.54 -13.03
CA ARG A 234 16.02 1.89 -13.21
C ARG A 234 17.02 1.08 -12.36
N PRO A 235 16.76 0.81 -11.06
CA PRO A 235 17.70 0.03 -10.25
C PRO A 235 17.72 -1.47 -10.58
N LEU A 236 16.62 -2.01 -11.12
CA LEU A 236 16.44 -3.44 -11.38
C LEU A 236 16.50 -3.81 -12.87
N ASN A 237 16.38 -2.83 -13.77
CA ASN A 237 16.49 -3.04 -15.21
C ASN A 237 17.91 -3.50 -15.56
N HIS A 238 18.04 -4.67 -16.18
CA HIS A 238 19.30 -5.36 -16.45
C HIS A 238 20.11 -5.74 -15.19
N SER A 239 19.54 -5.66 -14.00
CA SER A 239 20.24 -6.05 -12.77
C SER A 239 20.30 -7.58 -12.61
N ARG A 240 21.42 -8.07 -12.07
CA ARG A 240 21.57 -9.46 -11.62
C ARG A 240 20.94 -9.71 -10.26
N ASP A 241 20.47 -8.65 -9.59
CA ASP A 241 19.85 -8.74 -8.26
C ASP A 241 18.42 -9.30 -8.33
N TRP A 242 17.80 -9.22 -9.51
CA TRP A 242 16.55 -9.90 -9.82
C TRP A 242 16.66 -10.62 -11.16
N THR A 243 16.81 -11.94 -11.11
CA THR A 243 17.00 -12.80 -12.29
C THR A 243 15.89 -13.83 -12.40
N ALA A 244 15.54 -14.21 -13.62
CA ALA A 244 14.62 -15.29 -13.91
C ALA A 244 15.27 -16.41 -14.69
N ILE A 245 14.89 -17.65 -14.36
CA ILE A 245 15.18 -18.84 -15.14
C ILE A 245 13.86 -19.32 -15.72
N HIS A 246 13.61 -18.96 -16.98
CA HIS A 246 12.38 -19.31 -17.68
C HIS A 246 12.40 -20.77 -18.13
N LEU A 247 11.33 -21.50 -17.83
CA LEU A 247 10.99 -22.78 -18.46
C LEU A 247 10.06 -22.54 -19.65
N TRP A 248 9.07 -21.65 -19.45
CA TRP A 248 8.26 -21.04 -20.49
C TRP A 248 8.40 -19.51 -20.45
N GLN A 249 8.55 -18.93 -21.64
CA GLN A 249 8.52 -17.48 -21.83
C GLN A 249 7.67 -17.15 -23.05
N ASN A 250 6.64 -16.32 -22.87
CA ASN A 250 5.76 -15.88 -23.95
C ASN A 250 5.17 -17.04 -24.77
N GLY A 251 4.82 -18.13 -24.09
CA GLY A 251 4.28 -19.35 -24.70
C GLY A 251 5.31 -20.25 -25.40
N ARG A 252 6.61 -19.94 -25.33
CA ARG A 252 7.70 -20.73 -25.92
C ARG A 252 8.46 -21.50 -24.84
N THR A 253 8.76 -22.78 -25.12
CA THR A 253 9.65 -23.60 -24.27
C THR A 253 11.10 -23.18 -24.41
N ILE A 254 11.71 -22.79 -23.30
CA ILE A 254 13.14 -22.52 -23.20
C ILE A 254 13.84 -23.85 -22.98
N ARG A 255 14.14 -24.55 -24.08
CA ARG A 255 14.65 -25.93 -24.07
C ARG A 255 15.94 -26.10 -23.26
N ALA A 256 16.78 -25.07 -23.20
CA ALA A 256 18.03 -25.09 -22.42
C ALA A 256 17.77 -25.34 -20.93
N ASN A 257 16.76 -24.67 -20.36
CA ASN A 257 16.36 -24.83 -18.96
C ASN A 257 15.40 -26.01 -18.78
N ALA A 258 14.35 -26.09 -19.61
CA ALA A 258 13.27 -27.07 -19.48
C ALA A 258 13.73 -28.53 -19.52
N ARG A 259 14.83 -28.84 -20.22
CA ARG A 259 15.40 -30.21 -20.26
C ARG A 259 15.89 -30.71 -18.90
N HIS A 260 16.19 -29.81 -17.97
CA HIS A 260 16.63 -30.13 -16.61
C HIS A 260 15.46 -30.20 -15.61
N CYS A 261 14.24 -29.83 -16.05
CA CYS A 261 13.04 -29.86 -15.21
C CYS A 261 11.90 -30.77 -15.76
N PRO A 262 12.17 -32.01 -16.18
CA PRO A 262 11.17 -32.83 -16.86
C PRO A 262 9.88 -33.07 -16.04
N GLN A 263 9.97 -33.22 -14.72
CA GLN A 263 8.81 -33.44 -13.87
C GLN A 263 8.00 -32.16 -13.68
N THR A 264 8.68 -31.02 -13.49
CA THR A 264 8.03 -29.70 -13.44
C THR A 264 7.33 -29.40 -14.77
N MET A 265 7.95 -29.68 -15.91
CA MET A 265 7.32 -29.49 -17.23
C MET A 265 6.07 -30.38 -17.39
N ALA A 266 6.12 -31.64 -16.95
CA ALA A 266 4.96 -32.53 -16.99
C ALA A 266 3.82 -32.06 -16.07
N LEU A 267 4.14 -31.47 -14.92
CA LEU A 267 3.15 -30.83 -14.04
C LEU A 267 2.51 -29.62 -14.70
N LEU A 268 3.32 -28.71 -15.25
CA LEU A 268 2.87 -27.47 -15.89
C LEU A 268 1.83 -27.72 -17.00
N GLU A 269 2.03 -28.75 -17.83
CA GLU A 269 1.12 -29.10 -18.93
C GLU A 269 -0.32 -29.41 -18.46
N ARG A 270 -0.51 -29.75 -17.18
CA ARG A 270 -1.81 -30.11 -16.59
C ARG A 270 -2.49 -28.94 -15.88
N LEU A 271 -1.79 -27.83 -15.65
CA LEU A 271 -2.32 -26.65 -14.96
C LEU A 271 -3.15 -25.77 -15.92
N PRO A 272 -4.14 -25.01 -15.41
CA PRO A 272 -5.02 -24.19 -16.23
C PRO A 272 -4.35 -22.88 -16.67
N GLN A 273 -3.34 -22.99 -17.54
CA GLN A 273 -2.53 -21.87 -18.01
C GLN A 273 -3.09 -21.23 -19.28
N PRO A 274 -2.99 -19.89 -19.45
CA PRO A 274 -3.42 -19.21 -20.66
C PRO A 274 -2.44 -19.48 -21.80
N ARG A 275 -2.88 -20.15 -22.87
CA ARG A 275 -2.05 -20.42 -24.05
C ARG A 275 -2.32 -19.39 -25.14
N ILE A 276 -1.47 -18.36 -25.19
CA ILE A 276 -1.59 -17.21 -26.10
C ILE A 276 -0.23 -17.00 -26.76
N ALA A 277 -0.13 -17.27 -28.05
CA ALA A 277 1.15 -17.22 -28.76
C ALA A 277 1.82 -15.85 -28.63
N GLY A 278 3.10 -15.85 -28.25
CA GLY A 278 3.89 -14.64 -28.07
C GLY A 278 3.59 -13.84 -26.80
N CYS A 279 2.70 -14.33 -25.91
CA CYS A 279 2.35 -13.65 -24.65
C CYS A 279 2.47 -14.57 -23.44
N SER A 280 1.87 -15.76 -23.51
CA SER A 280 1.66 -16.62 -22.34
C SER A 280 1.52 -18.09 -22.76
N PRO A 281 1.79 -19.06 -21.89
CA PRO A 281 2.15 -18.87 -20.49
C PRO A 281 3.61 -18.49 -20.27
N ASN A 282 3.87 -17.91 -19.10
CA ASN A 282 5.17 -17.85 -18.46
C ASN A 282 5.22 -18.84 -17.29
N ALA A 283 6.36 -19.52 -17.18
CA ALA A 283 6.69 -20.36 -16.03
C ALA A 283 8.19 -20.23 -15.75
N MET A 284 8.56 -19.81 -14.55
CA MET A 284 9.95 -19.46 -14.23
C MET A 284 10.30 -19.58 -12.75
N PHE A 285 11.58 -19.81 -12.48
CA PHE A 285 12.15 -19.54 -11.16
C PHE A 285 12.53 -18.05 -11.09
N SER A 286 12.01 -17.34 -10.09
CA SER A 286 12.33 -15.94 -9.82
C SER A 286 13.24 -15.87 -8.60
N LEU A 287 14.47 -15.42 -8.84
CA LEU A 287 15.55 -15.35 -7.86
C LEU A 287 15.71 -13.89 -7.44
N LEU A 288 15.56 -13.62 -6.15
CA LEU A 288 15.80 -12.30 -5.57
C LEU A 288 17.02 -12.34 -4.65
N ALA A 289 18.02 -11.54 -5.00
CA ALA A 289 19.27 -11.44 -4.28
C ALA A 289 19.07 -10.97 -2.82
N PRO A 290 20.06 -11.21 -1.94
CA PRO A 290 20.11 -10.62 -0.61
C PRO A 290 19.87 -9.11 -0.60
N GLU A 291 19.26 -8.61 0.48
CA GLU A 291 19.09 -7.18 0.76
C GLU A 291 18.45 -6.37 -0.38
N THR A 292 17.58 -7.02 -1.17
CA THR A 292 16.97 -6.45 -2.39
C THR A 292 15.46 -6.29 -2.23
N SER A 293 14.91 -5.18 -2.74
CA SER A 293 13.47 -4.92 -2.79
C SER A 293 13.02 -4.68 -4.23
N ILE A 294 11.88 -5.26 -4.58
CA ILE A 294 11.16 -5.00 -5.82
C ILE A 294 10.15 -3.88 -5.51
N PRO A 295 10.18 -2.73 -6.21
CA PRO A 295 9.30 -1.61 -5.93
C PRO A 295 7.84 -1.92 -6.31
N PRO A 296 6.87 -1.11 -5.84
CA PRO A 296 5.47 -1.22 -6.25
C PRO A 296 5.29 -1.16 -7.77
N HIS A 297 4.56 -2.12 -8.32
CA HIS A 297 4.26 -2.21 -9.76
C HIS A 297 2.97 -2.99 -10.03
N THR A 298 2.53 -2.98 -11.31
CA THR A 298 1.35 -3.71 -11.78
C THR A 298 1.64 -4.51 -13.05
N GLY A 299 0.88 -5.57 -13.24
CA GLY A 299 0.96 -6.50 -14.35
C GLY A 299 0.29 -6.01 -15.63
N VAL A 300 0.43 -6.83 -16.67
CA VAL A 300 0.08 -6.46 -18.06
C VAL A 300 -1.41 -6.62 -18.37
N ALA A 301 -2.03 -7.69 -17.87
CA ALA A 301 -3.37 -8.09 -18.28
C ALA A 301 -4.13 -8.76 -17.13
N ASN A 302 -5.34 -8.27 -16.80
CA ASN A 302 -6.17 -8.85 -15.73
C ASN A 302 -6.90 -10.14 -16.17
N THR A 303 -6.70 -10.59 -17.41
CA THR A 303 -7.24 -11.85 -17.94
C THR A 303 -6.48 -13.07 -17.46
N ARG A 304 -5.31 -12.87 -16.84
CA ARG A 304 -4.53 -13.90 -16.15
C ARG A 304 -4.33 -13.50 -14.70
N LEU A 305 -4.11 -14.51 -13.87
CA LEU A 305 -3.62 -14.38 -12.50
C LEU A 305 -2.23 -14.98 -12.42
N VAL A 306 -1.50 -14.64 -11.36
CA VAL A 306 -0.16 -15.18 -11.10
C VAL A 306 -0.22 -16.10 -9.89
N CYS A 307 0.40 -17.26 -10.00
CA CYS A 307 0.62 -18.15 -8.87
C CYS A 307 2.10 -18.16 -8.49
N HIS A 308 2.38 -18.01 -7.20
CA HIS A 308 3.70 -18.14 -6.63
C HIS A 308 3.77 -19.36 -5.72
N LEU A 309 4.73 -20.26 -5.97
CA LEU A 309 5.12 -21.35 -5.08
C LEU A 309 6.51 -21.04 -4.47
N PRO A 310 6.62 -20.80 -3.15
CA PRO A 310 7.91 -20.47 -2.55
C PRO A 310 8.78 -21.71 -2.38
N LEU A 311 10.04 -21.66 -2.82
CA LEU A 311 10.98 -22.80 -2.80
C LEU A 311 12.11 -22.62 -1.78
N ILE A 312 12.73 -21.44 -1.80
CA ILE A 312 13.82 -21.05 -0.89
C ILE A 312 13.42 -19.71 -0.27
N VAL A 313 13.17 -19.70 1.03
CA VAL A 313 12.62 -18.54 1.72
C VAL A 313 13.40 -18.25 3.00
N PRO A 314 14.35 -17.32 2.95
CA PRO A 314 14.97 -16.78 4.16
C PRO A 314 13.96 -16.04 5.05
N GLU A 315 14.25 -15.97 6.35
CA GLU A 315 13.42 -15.25 7.32
C GLU A 315 13.28 -13.76 6.97
N GLY A 316 12.11 -13.19 7.24
CA GLY A 316 11.80 -11.78 7.00
C GLY A 316 11.49 -11.42 5.55
N CYS A 317 11.52 -12.36 4.60
CA CYS A 317 11.06 -12.12 3.24
C CYS A 317 9.53 -11.97 3.21
N TRP A 318 9.04 -10.95 2.52
CA TRP A 318 7.61 -10.67 2.42
C TRP A 318 7.18 -10.28 0.99
N PHE A 319 5.87 -10.35 0.76
CA PHE A 319 5.20 -9.97 -0.48
C PHE A 319 3.91 -9.23 -0.18
N ARG A 320 3.70 -8.07 -0.79
CA ARG A 320 2.47 -7.28 -0.64
C ARG A 320 1.73 -7.23 -1.96
N VAL A 321 0.43 -7.46 -1.92
CA VAL A 321 -0.51 -7.17 -3.01
C VAL A 321 -1.60 -6.28 -2.43
N GLY A 322 -1.78 -5.10 -3.00
CA GLY A 322 -2.69 -4.08 -2.48
C GLY A 322 -2.46 -3.80 -1.00
N ALA A 323 -3.49 -4.00 -0.18
CA ALA A 323 -3.45 -3.73 1.26
C ALA A 323 -3.07 -4.95 2.12
N GLU A 324 -2.72 -6.09 1.51
CA GLU A 324 -2.37 -7.33 2.21
C GLU A 324 -0.89 -7.66 1.99
N THR A 325 -0.17 -7.86 3.10
CA THR A 325 1.22 -8.34 3.11
C THR A 325 1.25 -9.74 3.68
N ARG A 326 1.91 -10.67 2.97
CA ARG A 326 2.16 -12.03 3.42
C ARG A 326 3.66 -12.26 3.56
N GLU A 327 4.04 -12.97 4.61
CA GLU A 327 5.36 -13.61 4.65
C GLU A 327 5.35 -14.83 3.73
N TRP A 328 6.49 -15.06 3.09
CA TRP A 328 6.67 -16.25 2.28
C TRP A 328 6.78 -17.49 3.17
N LYS A 329 6.15 -18.58 2.75
CA LYS A 329 6.27 -19.89 3.42
C LYS A 329 6.56 -20.95 2.38
N ARG A 330 7.65 -21.69 2.57
CA ARG A 330 8.08 -22.73 1.64
C ARG A 330 6.96 -23.74 1.43
N GLY A 331 6.62 -24.01 0.17
CA GLY A 331 5.61 -25.00 -0.19
C GLY A 331 4.16 -24.55 0.02
N GLU A 332 3.91 -23.31 0.47
CA GLU A 332 2.55 -22.75 0.54
C GLU A 332 2.35 -21.78 -0.64
N ALA A 333 1.69 -22.27 -1.69
CA ALA A 333 1.43 -21.49 -2.87
C ALA A 333 0.25 -20.53 -2.68
N PHE A 334 0.21 -19.46 -3.48
CA PHE A 334 -0.97 -18.59 -3.54
C PHE A 334 -1.16 -18.03 -4.94
N VAL A 335 -2.40 -17.68 -5.26
CA VAL A 335 -2.80 -17.00 -6.50
C VAL A 335 -3.20 -15.58 -6.19
N PHE A 336 -2.70 -14.62 -6.96
CA PHE A 336 -2.97 -13.19 -6.78
C PHE A 336 -3.19 -12.52 -8.14
N ASP A 337 -3.86 -11.38 -8.11
CA ASP A 337 -3.99 -10.49 -9.27
C ASP A 337 -2.78 -9.57 -9.34
N ASP A 338 -1.86 -9.82 -10.27
CA ASP A 338 -0.66 -9.01 -10.45
C ASP A 338 -0.97 -7.62 -11.04
N THR A 339 -2.17 -7.37 -11.54
CA THR A 339 -2.57 -6.04 -11.99
C THR A 339 -2.94 -5.10 -10.85
N ILE A 340 -3.12 -5.63 -9.64
CA ILE A 340 -3.17 -4.84 -8.41
C ILE A 340 -1.74 -4.51 -8.00
N GLU A 341 -1.51 -3.29 -7.51
CA GLU A 341 -0.18 -2.84 -7.10
C GLU A 341 0.44 -3.82 -6.09
N HIS A 342 1.61 -4.36 -6.43
CA HIS A 342 2.31 -5.32 -5.61
C HIS A 342 3.81 -5.06 -5.56
N GLU A 343 4.44 -5.53 -4.50
CA GLU A 343 5.87 -5.34 -4.25
C GLU A 343 6.41 -6.50 -3.38
N ALA A 344 7.73 -6.66 -3.33
CA ALA A 344 8.35 -7.74 -2.56
C ALA A 344 9.68 -7.29 -1.97
N ALA A 345 10.10 -7.90 -0.86
CA ALA A 345 11.45 -7.71 -0.36
C ALA A 345 12.12 -9.02 0.05
N ASN A 346 13.45 -9.00 -0.02
CA ASN A 346 14.34 -9.96 0.62
C ASN A 346 15.34 -9.16 1.48
N PRO A 347 15.01 -8.85 2.74
CA PRO A 347 15.93 -8.13 3.63
C PRO A 347 17.03 -9.05 4.20
N SER A 348 17.03 -10.34 3.86
CA SER A 348 17.98 -11.31 4.39
C SER A 348 19.32 -11.25 3.65
N LYS A 349 20.31 -11.95 4.21
CA LYS A 349 21.63 -12.16 3.59
C LYS A 349 21.71 -13.38 2.66
N ALA A 350 20.59 -14.05 2.42
CA ALA A 350 20.50 -15.27 1.63
C ALA A 350 19.60 -15.08 0.40
N LEU A 351 19.80 -15.93 -0.61
CA LEU A 351 18.98 -15.91 -1.83
C LEU A 351 17.54 -16.35 -1.51
N ARG A 352 16.55 -15.66 -2.09
CA ARG A 352 15.15 -16.08 -2.09
C ARG A 352 14.73 -16.54 -3.48
N VAL A 353 14.07 -17.70 -3.57
CA VAL A 353 13.59 -18.26 -4.83
C VAL A 353 12.13 -18.67 -4.72
N VAL A 354 11.33 -18.20 -5.68
CA VAL A 354 9.92 -18.59 -5.86
C VAL A 354 9.72 -19.10 -7.28
N PHE A 355 8.83 -20.07 -7.45
CA PHE A 355 8.39 -20.54 -8.76
C PHE A 355 7.12 -19.80 -9.15
N ILE A 356 7.12 -19.20 -10.33
CA ILE A 356 6.05 -18.32 -10.83
C ILE A 356 5.41 -18.98 -12.04
N ILE A 357 4.08 -19.03 -12.06
CA ILE A 357 3.31 -19.52 -13.21
C ILE A 357 2.10 -18.63 -13.50
N ASP A 358 1.77 -18.49 -14.78
CA ASP A 358 0.54 -17.84 -15.22
C ASP A 358 -0.66 -18.79 -15.14
N VAL A 359 -1.81 -18.27 -14.72
CA VAL A 359 -3.08 -19.00 -14.61
C VAL A 359 -4.20 -18.20 -15.26
N VAL A 360 -5.14 -18.88 -15.94
CA VAL A 360 -6.33 -18.21 -16.48
C VAL A 360 -7.18 -17.63 -15.35
N HIS A 361 -7.66 -16.40 -15.51
CA HIS A 361 -8.60 -15.83 -14.54
C HIS A 361 -9.92 -16.64 -14.52
N PRO A 362 -10.36 -17.18 -13.37
CA PRO A 362 -11.50 -18.10 -13.30
C PRO A 362 -12.85 -17.47 -13.68
N GLY A 363 -12.93 -16.14 -13.65
CA GLY A 363 -14.10 -15.37 -14.10
C GLY A 363 -14.31 -15.31 -15.62
N LEU A 364 -13.37 -15.83 -16.44
CA LEU A 364 -13.54 -15.86 -17.90
C LEU A 364 -14.21 -17.15 -18.36
N SER A 365 -15.31 -17.02 -19.09
CA SER A 365 -15.92 -18.14 -19.82
C SER A 365 -15.02 -18.61 -20.98
N ARG A 366 -15.29 -19.80 -21.53
CA ARG A 366 -14.52 -20.34 -22.66
C ARG A 366 -14.57 -19.43 -23.91
N ALA A 367 -15.71 -18.82 -24.18
CA ALA A 367 -15.86 -17.90 -25.30
C ALA A 367 -15.02 -16.62 -25.09
N GLU A 368 -15.01 -16.10 -23.87
CA GLU A 368 -14.20 -14.92 -23.51
C GLU A 368 -12.71 -15.24 -23.53
N GLN A 369 -12.28 -16.40 -23.03
CA GLN A 369 -10.89 -16.86 -23.16
C GLN A 369 -10.45 -16.95 -24.62
N ALA A 370 -11.31 -17.48 -25.50
CA ALA A 370 -11.02 -17.53 -26.93
C ALA A 370 -10.91 -16.13 -27.56
N ALA A 371 -11.78 -15.20 -27.17
CA ALA A 371 -11.73 -13.82 -27.64
C ALA A 371 -10.48 -13.07 -27.15
N VAL A 372 -10.13 -13.23 -25.86
CA VAL A 372 -8.90 -12.69 -25.27
C VAL A 372 -7.67 -13.20 -26.03
N LYS A 373 -7.59 -14.52 -26.24
CA LYS A 373 -6.51 -15.14 -27.00
C LYS A 373 -6.40 -14.54 -28.40
N ALA A 374 -7.50 -14.49 -29.14
CA ALA A 374 -7.51 -13.96 -30.50
C ALA A 374 -7.08 -12.48 -30.56
N LEU A 375 -7.55 -11.66 -29.62
CA LEU A 375 -7.20 -10.23 -29.54
C LEU A 375 -5.72 -10.04 -29.23
N MET A 376 -5.20 -10.73 -28.21
CA MET A 376 -3.81 -10.60 -27.79
C MET A 376 -2.85 -11.11 -28.87
N GLU A 377 -3.13 -12.26 -29.50
CA GLU A 377 -2.32 -12.79 -30.61
C GLU A 377 -2.30 -11.84 -31.83
N ALA A 378 -3.41 -11.17 -32.13
CA ALA A 378 -3.47 -10.19 -33.20
C ALA A 378 -2.60 -8.96 -32.92
N GLN A 379 -2.54 -8.52 -31.65
CA GLN A 379 -1.71 -7.37 -31.25
C GLN A 379 -0.22 -7.73 -31.16
N THR A 380 0.14 -8.93 -30.70
CA THR A 380 1.56 -9.33 -30.62
C THR A 380 2.16 -9.74 -31.96
N GLY A 381 1.34 -10.27 -32.89
CA GLY A 381 1.76 -10.51 -34.27
C GLY A 381 2.14 -9.24 -35.06
N SER A 382 1.83 -8.05 -34.52
CA SER A 382 2.06 -6.76 -35.16
C SER A 382 3.45 -6.15 -34.89
N GLY A 383 4.36 -6.85 -34.21
CA GLY A 383 5.75 -6.42 -34.03
C GLY A 383 6.00 -5.46 -32.86
N VAL A 384 5.09 -5.37 -31.89
CA VAL A 384 5.35 -4.67 -30.63
C VAL A 384 6.17 -5.60 -29.73
N GLY A 385 7.48 -5.61 -29.95
CA GLY A 385 8.44 -6.25 -29.05
C GLY A 385 8.52 -5.43 -27.77
N GLY A 386 7.78 -5.84 -26.75
CA GLY A 386 7.71 -5.15 -25.47
C GLY A 386 6.38 -5.42 -24.77
N LEU A 387 6.12 -6.68 -24.43
CA LEU A 387 5.15 -7.05 -23.39
C LEU A 387 5.86 -7.84 -22.32
#